data_AF-A0A3S5B505-F1
#
_entry.id   AF-A0A3S5B505-F1
#
_cell.length_a   1.000
_cell.length_b   1.000
_cell.length_c   1.000
_cell.angle_alpha   90.00
_cell.angle_beta   90.00
_cell.angle_gamma   90.00
#
_symmetry.space_group_name_H-M   'P 1'
#
loop_
_entity.id
_entity.type
_entity.pdbx_description
1 polymer ?
#
loop_
_entity_poly.entity_id
_entity_poly.type
_entity_poly.pdbx_seq_one_letter_code
_entity_poly.pdbx_strand_id
1 'polypeptide(L)'
;MHEVAAATAALVKLAKSNAMLLDQEAASFMSAVAAVDAGDIGSKSIPQQHVAEWRVASKALHTGQARLIRSATVAGMAASNLVTCAKVVACTMHQPASMHQLKQSARQVGIAVHGLTESVTCLANDFADCGDQEFSVRRFQMAEELTNSGIKVHECLDRLLERLEEGSLQARQNPAVISLLQSAEQLPTHLGDGAALLAQADTLYRAAGSLAEDLCKLEVALACGLTREASLNRARSITEARQLLNRVSQVNFS
;
A
#
# COMPACT_ATOMS: atom_id res chain seq x y z
N MET A 1 -3.76 -0.52 6.23
CA MET A 1 -2.32 -0.93 6.21
C MET A 1 -2.12 -2.35 6.74
N HIS A 2 -2.54 -2.66 7.97
CA HIS A 2 -2.51 -4.04 8.49
C HIS A 2 -3.27 -5.05 7.62
N GLU A 3 -4.40 -4.65 7.05
CA GLU A 3 -5.22 -5.49 6.16
C GLU A 3 -4.49 -5.87 4.87
N VAL A 4 -3.86 -4.90 4.18
CA VAL A 4 -3.02 -5.14 3.00
C VAL A 4 -1.87 -6.08 3.34
N ALA A 5 -1.16 -5.82 4.44
CA ALA A 5 -0.04 -6.67 4.86
C ALA A 5 -0.48 -8.10 5.19
N ALA A 6 -1.63 -8.27 5.86
CA ALA A 6 -2.19 -9.58 6.17
C ALA A 6 -2.64 -10.32 4.91
N ALA A 7 -3.31 -9.63 3.98
CA ALA A 7 -3.74 -10.19 2.70
C ALA A 7 -2.54 -10.60 1.83
N THR A 8 -1.50 -9.75 1.71
CA THR A 8 -0.28 -10.11 0.98
C THR A 8 0.47 -11.25 1.67
N ALA A 9 0.50 -11.31 3.01
CA ALA A 9 1.11 -12.42 3.72
C ALA A 9 0.37 -13.75 3.49
N ALA A 10 -0.97 -13.73 3.46
CA ALA A 10 -1.79 -14.89 3.13
C ALA A 10 -1.51 -15.36 1.69
N LEU A 11 -1.47 -14.44 0.73
CA LEU A 11 -1.11 -14.72 -0.66
C LEU A 11 0.28 -15.34 -0.79
N VAL A 12 1.28 -14.81 -0.09
CA VAL A 12 2.66 -15.35 -0.11
C VAL A 12 2.72 -16.74 0.52
N LYS A 13 1.98 -16.98 1.61
CA LYS A 13 1.88 -18.32 2.20
C LYS A 13 1.25 -19.32 1.23
N LEU A 14 0.17 -18.93 0.56
CA LEU A 14 -0.49 -19.73 -0.45
C LEU A 14 0.45 -20.03 -1.62
N ALA A 15 1.15 -19.01 -2.14
CA ALA A 15 2.12 -19.18 -3.22
C ALA A 15 3.27 -20.14 -2.85
N LYS A 16 3.77 -20.06 -1.61
CA LYS A 16 4.79 -20.99 -1.10
C LYS A 16 4.26 -22.41 -0.92
N SER A 17 3.04 -22.56 -0.40
CA SER A 17 2.38 -23.86 -0.30
C SER A 17 2.21 -24.50 -1.68
N ASN A 18 1.76 -23.71 -2.65
CA ASN A 18 1.57 -24.16 -4.02
C ASN A 18 2.90 -24.50 -4.69
N ALA A 19 3.97 -23.74 -4.42
CA ALA A 19 5.32 -24.09 -4.87
C ALA A 19 5.82 -25.43 -4.30
N MET A 20 5.48 -25.78 -3.06
CA MET A 20 5.84 -27.09 -2.47
C MET A 20 5.08 -28.25 -3.13
N LEU A 21 3.80 -28.04 -3.47
CA LEU A 21 3.02 -29.05 -4.20
C LEU A 21 3.63 -29.31 -5.58
N LEU A 22 4.02 -28.26 -6.31
CA LEU A 22 4.69 -28.39 -7.61
C LEU A 22 6.03 -29.13 -7.51
N ASP A 23 6.78 -28.93 -6.42
CA ASP A 23 8.04 -29.62 -6.14
C ASP A 23 7.81 -31.13 -5.93
N GLN A 24 6.81 -31.47 -5.11
CA GLN A 24 6.43 -32.85 -4.84
C GLN A 24 5.96 -33.56 -6.11
N GLU A 25 5.21 -32.86 -6.96
CA GLU A 25 4.76 -33.35 -8.26
C GLU A 25 5.93 -33.55 -9.22
N ALA A 26 6.85 -32.57 -9.34
CA ALA A 26 8.06 -32.70 -10.15
C ALA A 26 8.95 -33.87 -9.71
N ALA A 27 9.05 -34.11 -8.39
CA ALA A 27 9.78 -35.23 -7.81
C ALA A 27 9.11 -36.58 -8.11
N SER A 28 7.77 -36.63 -8.10
CA SER A 28 7.02 -37.85 -8.45
C SER A 28 7.25 -38.28 -9.90
N PHE A 29 7.27 -37.31 -10.83
CA PHE A 29 7.61 -37.58 -12.23
C PHE A 29 9.04 -38.09 -12.38
N MET A 30 10.01 -37.50 -11.69
CA MET A 30 11.41 -37.94 -11.75
C MET A 30 11.63 -39.32 -11.14
N SER A 31 10.92 -39.65 -10.05
CA SER A 31 10.96 -40.98 -9.45
C SER A 31 10.38 -42.05 -10.39
N ALA A 32 9.28 -41.73 -11.09
CA ALA A 32 8.69 -42.64 -12.05
C ALA A 32 9.58 -42.83 -13.29
N VAL A 33 10.23 -41.77 -13.77
CA VAL A 33 11.25 -41.84 -14.83
C VAL A 33 12.44 -42.70 -14.41
N ALA A 34 12.94 -42.54 -13.18
CA ALA A 34 14.07 -43.32 -12.66
C ALA A 34 13.73 -44.83 -12.54
N ALA A 35 12.49 -45.18 -12.18
CA ALA A 35 12.05 -46.57 -12.13
C ALA A 35 11.99 -47.23 -13.53
N VAL A 36 11.61 -46.46 -14.56
CA VAL A 36 11.62 -46.91 -15.96
C VAL A 36 13.06 -47.06 -16.48
N ASP A 37 13.95 -46.10 -16.19
CA ASP A 37 15.37 -46.15 -16.58
C ASP A 37 16.12 -47.30 -15.88
N ALA A 38 15.68 -47.73 -14.68
CA ALA A 38 16.24 -48.86 -13.93
C ALA A 38 15.78 -50.25 -14.42
N GLY A 39 14.86 -50.32 -15.40
CA GLY A 39 14.42 -51.57 -16.01
C GLY A 39 13.49 -52.43 -15.16
N ASP A 40 12.74 -51.85 -14.22
CA ASP A 40 11.78 -52.59 -13.39
C ASP A 40 10.55 -53.01 -14.22
N ILE A 41 10.48 -54.31 -14.54
CA ILE A 41 9.52 -54.93 -15.49
C ILE A 41 8.09 -55.01 -14.90
N GLY A 42 7.89 -54.69 -13.61
CA GLY A 42 6.59 -54.75 -12.93
C GLY A 42 5.63 -53.59 -13.20
N SER A 43 6.13 -52.45 -13.67
CA SER A 43 5.32 -51.24 -13.89
C SER A 43 4.89 -51.12 -15.35
N LYS A 44 3.58 -51.36 -15.59
CA LYS A 44 2.83 -51.09 -16.84
C LYS A 44 3.58 -50.14 -17.79
N SER A 45 4.14 -50.71 -18.86
CA SER A 45 4.48 -50.09 -20.14
C SER A 45 4.26 -48.57 -20.24
N ILE A 46 5.15 -47.78 -19.64
CA ILE A 46 5.26 -46.35 -19.97
C ILE A 46 6.10 -46.31 -21.25
N PRO A 47 5.56 -45.88 -22.41
CA PRO A 47 6.34 -45.78 -23.63
C PRO A 47 7.54 -44.85 -23.40
N GLN A 48 8.73 -45.18 -23.90
CA GLN A 48 9.93 -44.33 -23.83
C GLN A 48 9.67 -42.87 -24.30
N GLN A 49 8.64 -42.66 -25.13
CA GLN A 49 8.18 -41.37 -25.59
C GLN A 49 7.61 -40.48 -24.46
N HIS A 50 6.86 -41.06 -23.51
CA HIS A 50 6.34 -40.36 -22.33
C HIS A 50 7.42 -39.98 -21.32
N VAL A 51 8.54 -40.72 -21.28
CA VAL A 51 9.66 -40.44 -20.37
C VAL A 51 10.35 -39.11 -20.72
N ALA A 52 10.50 -38.81 -22.01
CA ALA A 52 11.05 -37.54 -22.46
C ALA A 52 10.13 -36.36 -22.12
N GLU A 53 8.82 -36.52 -22.34
CA GLU A 53 7.79 -35.53 -22.01
C GLU A 53 7.75 -35.24 -20.51
N TRP A 54 7.85 -36.27 -19.66
CA TRP A 54 7.86 -36.11 -18.20
C TRP A 54 9.13 -35.42 -17.69
N ARG A 55 10.29 -35.65 -18.30
CA ARG A 55 11.52 -34.89 -17.98
C ARG A 55 11.38 -33.41 -18.36
N VAL A 56 10.79 -33.11 -19.52
CA VAL A 56 10.53 -31.73 -19.96
C VAL A 56 9.53 -31.05 -19.03
N ALA A 57 8.44 -31.74 -18.69
CA ALA A 57 7.42 -31.26 -17.74
C ALA A 57 8.00 -31.00 -16.35
N SER A 58 8.80 -31.93 -15.81
CA SER A 58 9.47 -31.76 -14.50
C SER A 58 10.41 -30.55 -14.48
N LYS A 59 11.23 -30.36 -15.52
CA LYS A 59 12.12 -29.19 -15.64
C LYS A 59 11.34 -27.87 -15.75
N ALA A 60 10.26 -27.88 -16.51
CA ALA A 60 9.39 -26.73 -16.63
C ALA A 60 8.69 -26.43 -15.29
N LEU A 61 8.20 -27.44 -14.56
CA LEU A 61 7.58 -27.32 -13.24
C LEU A 61 8.52 -26.65 -12.24
N HIS A 62 9.78 -27.10 -12.20
CA HIS A 62 10.80 -26.50 -11.35
C HIS A 62 11.10 -25.04 -11.73
N THR A 63 11.09 -24.72 -13.02
CA THR A 63 11.25 -23.34 -13.51
C THR A 63 10.06 -22.46 -13.11
N GLY A 64 8.84 -22.99 -13.23
CA GLY A 64 7.62 -22.31 -12.81
C GLY A 64 7.56 -22.08 -11.29
N GLN A 65 7.92 -23.08 -10.50
CA GLN A 65 8.07 -23.00 -9.05
C GLN A 65 9.08 -21.92 -8.65
N ALA A 66 10.26 -21.90 -9.26
CA ALA A 66 11.29 -20.89 -8.97
C ALA A 66 10.77 -19.47 -9.28
N ARG A 67 10.04 -19.28 -10.39
CA ARG A 67 9.37 -18.02 -10.72
C ARG A 67 8.33 -17.64 -9.68
N LEU A 68 7.48 -18.59 -9.27
CA LEU A 68 6.42 -18.37 -8.28
C LEU A 68 7.01 -17.93 -6.93
N ILE A 69 8.05 -18.61 -6.45
CA ILE A 69 8.76 -18.28 -5.20
C ILE A 69 9.40 -16.90 -5.30
N ARG A 70 10.05 -16.57 -6.43
CA ARG A 70 10.68 -15.27 -6.63
C ARG A 70 9.65 -14.16 -6.61
N SER A 71 8.55 -14.30 -7.35
CA SER A 71 7.45 -13.32 -7.38
C SER A 71 6.81 -13.17 -6.00
N ALA A 72 6.60 -14.28 -5.27
CA ALA A 72 6.04 -14.25 -3.92
C ALA A 72 6.98 -13.53 -2.93
N THR A 73 8.30 -13.72 -3.09
CA THR A 73 9.31 -13.04 -2.27
C THR A 73 9.31 -11.53 -2.53
N VAL A 74 9.23 -11.12 -3.80
CA VAL A 74 9.14 -9.70 -4.17
C VAL A 74 7.87 -9.08 -3.61
N ALA A 75 6.71 -9.76 -3.70
CA ALA A 75 5.46 -9.29 -3.10
C ALA A 75 5.56 -9.15 -1.57
N GLY A 76 6.17 -10.12 -0.89
CA GLY A 76 6.40 -10.06 0.56
C GLY A 76 7.33 -8.93 0.99
N MET A 77 8.41 -8.69 0.23
CA MET A 77 9.31 -7.56 0.45
C MET A 77 8.61 -6.22 0.23
N ALA A 78 7.85 -6.09 -0.86
CA ALA A 78 7.09 -4.87 -1.16
C ALA A 78 6.07 -4.57 -0.04
N ALA A 79 5.36 -5.58 0.47
CA ALA A 79 4.43 -5.42 1.58
C ALA A 79 5.15 -5.02 2.89
N SER A 80 6.34 -5.58 3.16
CA SER A 80 7.15 -5.22 4.32
C SER A 80 7.65 -3.78 4.23
N ASN A 81 8.07 -3.35 3.05
CA ASN A 81 8.44 -1.97 2.77
C ASN A 81 7.24 -1.04 2.94
N LEU A 82 6.05 -1.43 2.48
CA LEU A 82 4.83 -0.66 2.70
C LEU A 82 4.54 -0.48 4.18
N VAL A 83 4.63 -1.54 5.00
CA VAL A 83 4.45 -1.46 6.46
C VAL A 83 5.53 -0.60 7.13
N THR A 84 6.75 -0.61 6.61
CA THR A 84 7.84 0.20 7.16
C THR A 84 7.66 1.67 6.80
N CYS A 85 7.38 1.98 5.53
CA CYS A 85 7.02 3.31 5.05
C CYS A 85 5.83 3.84 5.85
N ALA A 86 4.77 3.04 6.00
CA ALA A 86 3.61 3.33 6.81
C ALA A 86 3.95 3.74 8.25
N LYS A 87 4.84 3.02 8.92
CA LYS A 87 5.27 3.34 10.29
C LYS A 87 6.02 4.65 10.36
N VAL A 88 6.92 4.89 9.41
CA VAL A 88 7.73 6.11 9.34
C VAL A 88 6.85 7.32 9.00
N VAL A 89 5.91 7.16 8.08
CA VAL A 89 5.04 8.25 7.62
C VAL A 89 3.82 8.47 8.50
N ALA A 90 3.49 7.55 9.43
CA ALA A 90 2.35 7.69 10.34
C ALA A 90 2.36 9.03 11.10
N CYS A 91 3.55 9.49 11.50
CA CYS A 91 3.72 10.75 12.23
C CYS A 91 3.79 11.99 11.31
N THR A 92 3.88 11.78 9.98
CA THR A 92 4.04 12.85 9.00
C THR A 92 2.97 12.81 7.89
N MET A 93 1.88 12.06 8.04
CA MET A 93 0.87 11.87 6.97
C MET A 93 0.19 13.17 6.50
N HIS A 94 0.25 14.23 7.30
CA HIS A 94 -0.21 15.58 6.92
C HIS A 94 0.70 16.24 5.86
N GLN A 95 1.92 15.74 5.67
CA GLN A 95 2.85 16.23 4.65
C GLN A 95 2.57 15.55 3.31
N PRO A 96 2.41 16.30 2.20
CA PRO A 96 2.11 15.71 0.90
C PRO A 96 3.23 14.78 0.39
N ALA A 97 4.49 15.02 0.78
CA ALA A 97 5.63 14.20 0.37
C ALA A 97 5.60 12.79 0.98
N SER A 98 5.27 12.66 2.27
CA SER A 98 5.19 11.38 2.96
C SER A 98 3.99 10.55 2.47
N MET A 99 2.87 11.22 2.20
CA MET A 99 1.70 10.59 1.60
C MET A 99 1.98 10.10 0.17
N HIS A 100 2.72 10.87 -0.63
CA HIS A 100 3.17 10.43 -1.96
C HIS A 100 4.05 9.17 -1.87
N GLN A 101 5.01 9.14 -0.95
CA GLN A 101 5.84 7.96 -0.71
C GLN A 101 5.03 6.74 -0.29
N LEU A 102 4.03 6.91 0.58
CA LEU A 102 3.14 5.83 0.99
C LEU A 102 2.30 5.29 -0.18
N LYS A 103 1.73 6.18 -1.00
CA LYS A 103 1.00 5.79 -2.22
C LYS A 103 1.88 5.06 -3.22
N GLN A 104 3.11 5.54 -3.43
CA GLN A 104 4.08 4.89 -4.32
C GLN A 104 4.46 3.49 -3.80
N SER A 105 4.67 3.34 -2.50
CA SER A 105 4.95 2.05 -1.88
C SER A 105 3.76 1.09 -2.01
N ALA A 106 2.52 1.57 -1.85
CA ALA A 106 1.32 0.78 -2.06
C ALA A 106 1.19 0.31 -3.53
N ARG A 107 1.50 1.17 -4.50
CA ARG A 107 1.54 0.80 -5.93
C ARG A 107 2.57 -0.28 -6.22
N GLN A 108 3.75 -0.23 -5.59
CA GLN A 108 4.76 -1.27 -5.74
C GLN A 108 4.27 -2.64 -5.26
N VAL A 109 3.46 -2.70 -4.19
CA VAL A 109 2.81 -3.94 -3.76
C VAL A 109 1.86 -4.45 -4.84
N GLY A 110 1.04 -3.57 -5.42
CA GLY A 110 0.13 -3.94 -6.52
C GLY A 110 0.88 -4.54 -7.71
N ILE A 111 1.95 -3.88 -8.16
CA ILE A 111 2.79 -4.38 -9.27
C ILE A 111 3.40 -5.75 -8.94
N ALA A 112 3.91 -5.93 -7.72
CA ALA A 112 4.51 -7.19 -7.31
C ALA A 112 3.48 -8.34 -7.23
N VAL A 113 2.27 -8.05 -6.75
CA VAL A 113 1.15 -9.00 -6.70
C VAL A 113 0.66 -9.33 -8.09
N HIS A 114 0.58 -8.35 -8.99
CA HIS A 114 0.23 -8.57 -10.38
C HIS A 114 1.23 -9.52 -11.07
N GLY A 115 2.54 -9.30 -10.89
CA GLY A 115 3.57 -10.19 -11.41
C GLY A 115 3.51 -11.61 -10.83
N LEU A 116 3.02 -11.77 -9.59
CA LEU A 116 2.74 -13.08 -9.01
C LEU A 116 1.58 -13.76 -9.75
N THR A 117 0.45 -13.07 -9.91
CA THR A 117 -0.71 -13.61 -10.63
C THR A 117 -0.37 -13.97 -12.07
N GLU A 118 0.41 -13.13 -12.75
CA GLU A 118 0.89 -13.41 -14.11
C GLU A 118 1.75 -14.67 -14.18
N SER A 119 2.69 -14.82 -13.23
CA SER A 119 3.53 -16.02 -13.11
C SER A 119 2.71 -17.29 -12.93
N VAL A 120 1.59 -17.20 -12.21
CA VAL A 120 0.65 -18.29 -11.96
C VAL A 120 -0.13 -18.64 -13.23
N THR A 121 -0.63 -17.65 -13.98
CA THR A 121 -1.29 -17.90 -15.26
C THR A 121 -0.36 -18.50 -16.30
N CYS A 122 0.93 -18.08 -16.36
CA CYS A 122 1.92 -18.76 -17.19
C CYS A 122 2.06 -20.24 -16.79
N LEU A 123 2.12 -20.51 -15.48
CA LEU A 123 2.24 -21.87 -14.96
C LEU A 123 1.00 -22.73 -15.22
N ALA A 124 -0.19 -22.15 -15.33
CA ALA A 124 -1.37 -22.88 -15.77
C ALA A 124 -1.31 -23.22 -17.27
N ASN A 125 -0.90 -22.26 -18.11
CA ASN A 125 -0.90 -22.37 -19.56
C ASN A 125 0.24 -23.23 -20.13
N ASP A 126 1.45 -23.13 -19.57
CA ASP A 126 2.65 -23.83 -20.06
C ASP A 126 2.54 -25.37 -19.96
N PHE A 127 1.48 -25.88 -19.30
CA PHE A 127 1.34 -27.29 -18.93
C PHE A 127 -0.07 -27.82 -19.20
N ALA A 128 -0.86 -27.16 -20.05
CA ALA A 128 -2.20 -27.63 -20.42
C ALA A 128 -2.19 -29.01 -21.08
N ASP A 129 -1.07 -29.39 -21.72
CA ASP A 129 -0.88 -30.63 -22.48
C ASP A 129 -0.25 -31.80 -21.69
N CYS A 130 0.03 -31.64 -20.39
CA CYS A 130 0.39 -32.81 -19.57
C CYS A 130 -0.85 -33.70 -19.44
N GLY A 131 -0.89 -34.81 -20.19
CA GLY A 131 -2.04 -35.73 -20.36
C GLY A 131 -2.59 -36.41 -19.10
N ASP A 132 -2.25 -35.93 -17.91
CA ASP A 132 -2.88 -36.29 -16.64
C ASP A 132 -3.95 -35.25 -16.28
N GLN A 133 -5.21 -35.66 -16.41
CA GLN A 133 -6.37 -34.82 -16.18
C GLN A 133 -6.49 -34.36 -14.71
N GLU A 134 -6.10 -35.21 -13.75
CA GLU A 134 -6.15 -34.88 -12.32
C GLU A 134 -5.10 -33.80 -11.99
N PHE A 135 -3.93 -33.91 -12.62
CA PHE A 135 -2.84 -32.94 -12.52
C PHE A 135 -3.22 -31.57 -13.11
N SER A 136 -3.93 -31.56 -14.25
CA SER A 136 -4.42 -30.32 -14.85
C SER A 136 -5.45 -29.63 -13.96
N VAL A 137 -6.44 -30.38 -13.43
CA VAL A 137 -7.47 -29.83 -12.53
C VAL A 137 -6.87 -29.20 -11.27
N ARG A 138 -5.91 -29.87 -10.62
CA ARG A 138 -5.26 -29.34 -9.41
C ARG A 138 -4.50 -28.03 -9.69
N ARG A 139 -3.79 -27.95 -10.82
CA ARG A 139 -3.07 -26.72 -11.21
C ARG A 139 -4.02 -25.56 -11.54
N PHE A 140 -5.15 -25.83 -12.19
CA PHE A 140 -6.19 -24.82 -12.41
C PHE A 140 -6.76 -24.30 -11.09
N GLN A 141 -7.05 -25.18 -10.13
CA GLN A 141 -7.50 -24.78 -8.79
C GLN A 141 -6.46 -23.91 -8.07
N MET A 142 -5.19 -24.33 -8.09
CA MET A 142 -4.09 -23.54 -7.51
C MET A 142 -3.97 -22.16 -8.15
N ALA A 143 -4.16 -22.09 -9.47
CA ALA A 143 -4.10 -20.84 -10.22
C ALA A 143 -5.27 -19.92 -9.89
N GLU A 144 -6.47 -20.48 -9.78
CA GLU A 144 -7.69 -19.76 -9.39
C GLU A 144 -7.59 -19.22 -7.96
N GLU A 145 -7.15 -20.04 -6.99
CA GLU A 145 -6.97 -19.64 -5.60
C GLU A 145 -5.95 -18.50 -5.45
N LEU A 146 -4.82 -18.58 -6.15
CA LEU A 146 -3.79 -17.53 -6.16
C LEU A 146 -4.30 -16.25 -6.81
N THR A 147 -5.04 -16.37 -7.92
CA THR A 147 -5.65 -15.23 -8.61
C THR A 147 -6.67 -14.54 -7.73
N ASN A 148 -7.58 -15.30 -7.12
CA ASN A 148 -8.58 -14.79 -6.17
C ASN A 148 -7.94 -14.13 -4.95
N SER A 149 -6.86 -14.71 -4.42
CA SER A 149 -6.10 -14.09 -3.33
C SER A 149 -5.38 -12.81 -3.79
N GLY A 150 -4.92 -12.75 -5.04
CA GLY A 150 -4.34 -11.56 -5.64
C GLY A 150 -5.35 -10.42 -5.79
N ILE A 151 -6.58 -10.75 -6.22
CA ILE A 151 -7.70 -9.79 -6.31
C ILE A 151 -8.00 -9.19 -4.94
N LYS A 152 -8.10 -10.02 -3.88
CA LYS A 152 -8.31 -9.53 -2.51
C LYS A 152 -7.24 -8.54 -2.05
N VAL A 153 -5.98 -8.74 -2.44
CA VAL A 153 -4.90 -7.80 -2.11
C VAL A 153 -5.07 -6.48 -2.86
N HIS A 154 -5.47 -6.51 -4.13
CA HIS A 154 -5.77 -5.31 -4.90
C HIS A 154 -6.95 -4.53 -4.30
N GLU A 155 -8.04 -5.20 -3.95
CA GLU A 155 -9.17 -4.55 -3.27
C GLU A 155 -8.75 -3.89 -1.94
N CYS A 156 -7.87 -4.53 -1.17
CA CYS A 156 -7.32 -3.94 0.05
C CYS A 156 -6.43 -2.72 -0.24
N LEU A 157 -5.68 -2.75 -1.34
CA LEU A 157 -4.84 -1.64 -1.79
C LEU A 157 -5.69 -0.46 -2.27
N ASP A 158 -6.74 -0.72 -3.04
CA ASP A 158 -7.66 0.31 -3.53
C ASP A 158 -8.35 1.02 -2.35
N ARG A 159 -8.91 0.25 -1.41
CA ARG A 159 -9.46 0.81 -0.16
C ARG A 159 -8.43 1.64 0.62
N LEU A 160 -7.16 1.24 0.61
CA LEU A 160 -6.10 2.01 1.27
C LEU A 160 -5.82 3.32 0.52
N LEU A 161 -5.78 3.29 -0.82
CA LEU A 161 -5.52 4.47 -1.64
C LEU A 161 -6.67 5.48 -1.54
N GLU A 162 -7.92 5.01 -1.56
CA GLU A 162 -9.13 5.82 -1.35
C GLU A 162 -9.08 6.54 -0.01
N ARG A 163 -8.79 5.82 1.08
CA ARG A 163 -8.68 6.43 2.43
C ARG A 163 -7.57 7.47 2.53
N LEU A 164 -6.47 7.27 1.80
CA LEU A 164 -5.40 8.27 1.72
C LEU A 164 -5.85 9.51 0.92
N GLU A 165 -6.71 9.34 -0.08
CA GLU A 165 -7.28 10.43 -0.87
C GLU A 165 -8.31 11.25 -0.09
N GLU A 166 -9.23 10.56 0.59
CA GLU A 166 -10.21 11.19 1.49
C GLU A 166 -9.52 12.01 2.59
N GLY A 167 -8.51 11.43 3.24
CA GLY A 167 -7.72 12.13 4.27
C GLY A 167 -6.97 13.35 3.71
N SER A 168 -6.43 13.25 2.49
CA SER A 168 -5.80 14.38 1.82
C SER A 168 -6.78 15.48 1.45
N LEU A 169 -7.99 15.12 1.01
CA LEU A 169 -9.04 16.06 0.63
C LEU A 169 -9.58 16.79 1.87
N GLN A 170 -9.87 16.07 2.95
CA GLN A 170 -10.28 16.67 4.22
C GLN A 170 -9.22 17.63 4.79
N ALA A 171 -7.93 17.29 4.70
CA ALA A 171 -6.86 18.20 5.12
C ALA A 171 -6.79 19.47 4.26
N ARG A 172 -7.09 19.38 2.95
CA ARG A 172 -7.10 20.53 2.03
C ARG A 172 -8.37 21.37 2.11
N GLN A 173 -9.49 20.77 2.51
CA GLN A 173 -10.79 21.44 2.61
C GLN A 173 -11.07 21.98 4.02
N ASN A 174 -10.05 22.07 4.89
CA ASN A 174 -10.25 22.65 6.22
C ASN A 174 -10.79 24.09 6.07
N PRO A 175 -12.01 24.38 6.59
CA PRO A 175 -12.66 25.67 6.39
C PRO A 175 -11.84 26.83 6.94
N ALA A 176 -11.05 26.61 8.00
CA ALA A 176 -10.14 27.61 8.55
C ALA A 176 -8.96 27.92 7.60
N VAL A 177 -8.47 26.94 6.84
CA VAL A 177 -7.42 27.13 5.81
C VAL A 177 -7.98 27.87 4.60
N ILE A 178 -9.20 27.55 4.16
CA ILE A 178 -9.87 28.25 3.06
C ILE A 178 -10.14 29.70 3.43
N SER A 179 -10.67 29.97 4.64
CA SER A 179 -10.86 31.34 5.14
C SER A 179 -9.54 32.10 5.27
N LEU A 180 -8.46 31.45 5.72
CA LEU A 180 -7.13 32.07 5.79
C LEU A 180 -6.62 32.51 4.41
N LEU A 181 -6.72 31.63 3.41
CA LEU A 181 -6.26 31.92 2.05
C LEU A 181 -7.10 33.01 1.39
N GLN A 182 -8.43 32.94 1.51
CA GLN A 182 -9.34 33.96 0.97
C GLN A 182 -9.14 35.32 1.63
N SER A 183 -9.00 35.37 2.96
CA SER A 183 -8.77 36.63 3.65
C SER A 183 -7.38 37.21 3.37
N ALA A 184 -6.37 36.37 3.10
CA ALA A 184 -5.04 36.81 2.67
C ALA A 184 -5.01 37.36 1.24
N GLU A 185 -5.77 36.79 0.31
CA GLU A 185 -5.91 37.30 -1.06
C GLU A 185 -6.64 38.65 -1.15
N GLN A 186 -7.51 38.93 -0.18
CA GLN A 186 -8.29 40.16 -0.09
C GLN A 186 -7.58 41.29 0.69
N LEU A 187 -6.50 40.99 1.42
CA LEU A 187 -5.71 42.01 2.13
C LEU A 187 -5.20 43.16 1.22
N PRO A 188 -4.68 42.89 0.00
CA PRO A 188 -4.22 43.93 -0.91
C PRO A 188 -5.36 44.81 -1.45
N THR A 189 -6.59 44.28 -1.56
CA THR A 189 -7.73 45.03 -2.08
C THR A 189 -8.32 46.02 -1.08
N HIS A 190 -7.95 45.92 0.19
CA HIS A 190 -8.37 46.83 1.26
C HIS A 190 -7.28 47.83 1.66
N LEU A 191 -6.18 47.92 0.90
CA LEU A 191 -5.13 48.93 1.09
C LEU A 191 -5.69 50.33 0.81
N GLY A 192 -5.99 51.07 1.88
CA GLY A 192 -6.53 52.44 1.83
C GLY A 192 -7.73 52.68 2.75
N ASP A 193 -8.41 51.61 3.19
CA ASP A 193 -9.48 51.67 4.18
C ASP A 193 -9.03 50.93 5.45
N GLY A 194 -8.58 51.70 6.44
CA GLY A 194 -8.07 51.16 7.71
C GLY A 194 -9.10 50.35 8.48
N ALA A 195 -10.40 50.65 8.37
CA ALA A 195 -11.45 49.91 9.06
C ALA A 195 -11.71 48.54 8.39
N ALA A 196 -11.74 48.51 7.05
CA ALA A 196 -11.84 47.26 6.30
C ALA A 196 -10.61 46.36 6.51
N LEU A 197 -9.41 46.95 6.57
CA LEU A 197 -8.17 46.20 6.79
C LEU A 197 -8.11 45.59 8.21
N LEU A 198 -8.61 46.30 9.21
CA LEU A 198 -8.70 45.79 10.59
C LEU A 198 -9.73 44.66 10.71
N ALA A 199 -10.89 44.78 10.04
CA ALA A 199 -11.90 43.71 9.98
C ALA A 199 -11.37 42.45 9.27
N GLN A 200 -10.59 42.64 8.20
CA GLN A 200 -9.93 41.56 7.47
C GLN A 200 -8.86 40.86 8.34
N ALA A 201 -8.07 41.65 9.09
CA ALA A 201 -7.05 41.14 10.00
C ALA A 201 -7.67 40.35 11.17
N ASP A 202 -8.80 40.79 11.71
CA ASP A 202 -9.54 40.06 12.74
C ASP A 202 -10.13 38.74 12.20
N THR A 203 -10.59 38.74 10.95
CA THR A 203 -11.08 37.53 10.27
C THR A 203 -9.94 36.51 10.05
N LEU A 204 -8.77 36.97 9.59
CA LEU A 204 -7.55 36.16 9.49
C LEU A 204 -7.13 35.60 10.84
N TYR A 205 -7.18 36.42 11.88
CA TYR A 205 -6.80 36.04 13.23
C TYR A 205 -7.74 34.96 13.80
N ARG A 206 -9.06 35.10 13.63
CA ARG A 206 -10.04 34.08 14.05
C ARG A 206 -9.88 32.77 13.27
N ALA A 207 -9.65 32.84 11.96
CA ALA A 207 -9.38 31.66 11.14
C ALA A 207 -8.08 30.95 11.57
N ALA A 208 -7.01 31.70 11.84
CA ALA A 208 -5.76 31.16 12.36
C ALA A 208 -5.90 30.56 13.77
N GLY A 209 -6.70 31.19 14.65
CA GLY A 209 -7.02 30.66 15.98
C GLY A 209 -7.81 29.35 15.92
N SER A 210 -8.85 29.29 15.08
CA SER A 210 -9.61 28.05 14.84
C SER A 210 -8.73 26.94 14.30
N LEU A 211 -7.83 27.25 13.36
CA LEU A 211 -6.88 26.28 12.83
C LEU A 211 -5.92 25.79 13.91
N ALA A 212 -5.43 26.67 14.77
CA ALA A 212 -4.55 26.30 15.88
C ALA A 212 -5.26 25.41 16.91
N GLU A 213 -6.53 25.67 17.21
CA GLU A 213 -7.34 24.82 18.08
C GLU A 213 -7.62 23.45 17.45
N ASP A 214 -7.93 23.41 16.16
CA ASP A 214 -8.16 22.14 15.43
C ASP A 214 -6.87 21.31 15.36
N LEU A 215 -5.72 21.96 15.16
CA LEU A 215 -4.41 21.31 15.23
C LEU A 215 -4.09 20.79 16.65
N CYS A 216 -4.43 21.55 17.70
CA CYS A 216 -4.27 21.09 19.09
C CYS A 216 -5.18 19.89 19.40
N LYS A 217 -6.43 19.89 18.92
CA LYS A 217 -7.36 18.76 19.08
C LYS A 217 -6.85 17.51 18.34
N LEU A 218 -6.28 17.67 17.15
CA LEU A 218 -5.62 16.60 16.40
C LEU A 218 -4.36 16.09 17.10
N GLU A 219 -3.52 16.97 17.66
CA GLU A 219 -2.32 16.60 18.45
C GLU A 219 -2.68 15.84 19.73
N VAL A 220 -3.76 16.22 20.43
CA VAL A 220 -4.27 15.49 21.60
C VAL A 220 -4.78 14.10 21.21
N ALA A 221 -5.32 13.93 20.00
CA ALA A 221 -5.70 12.62 19.47
C ALA A 221 -4.50 11.77 18.98
N LEU A 222 -3.36 12.42 18.66
CA LEU A 222 -2.14 11.80 18.12
C LEU A 222 -0.99 11.69 19.15
N ALA A 223 -1.26 11.90 20.45
CA ALA A 223 -0.27 11.88 21.53
C ALA A 223 0.33 10.48 21.79
N CYS A 224 1.13 9.98 20.84
CA CYS A 224 2.16 8.95 21.00
C CYS A 224 3.56 9.44 20.60
N GLY A 225 3.75 10.75 20.34
CA GLY A 225 5.08 11.32 20.24
C GLY A 225 5.20 12.42 19.19
N LEU A 226 5.22 13.67 19.63
CA LEU A 226 6.26 14.65 19.33
C LEU A 226 6.03 15.93 20.15
N THR A 227 7.07 16.74 20.20
CA THR A 227 7.43 17.69 21.26
C THR A 227 6.51 18.91 21.38
N ARG A 228 5.68 18.86 22.45
CA ARG A 228 4.85 19.89 23.07
C ARG A 228 5.38 21.34 23.06
N GLU A 229 6.70 21.55 22.99
CA GLU A 229 7.31 22.89 23.05
C GLU A 229 7.19 23.71 21.76
N ALA A 230 7.25 23.09 20.58
CA ALA A 230 7.21 23.83 19.31
C ALA A 230 5.81 24.35 18.97
N SER A 231 4.77 23.58 19.30
CA SER A 231 3.36 23.98 19.12
C SER A 231 2.95 25.02 20.17
N LEU A 232 3.38 24.89 21.43
CA LEU A 232 3.18 25.91 22.46
C LEU A 232 3.85 27.24 22.11
N ASN A 233 5.06 27.23 21.54
CA ASN A 233 5.75 28.46 21.14
C ASN A 233 5.05 29.18 19.98
N ARG A 234 4.44 28.45 19.03
CA ARG A 234 3.60 29.06 17.98
C ARG A 234 2.28 29.60 18.53
N ALA A 235 1.60 28.85 19.39
CA ALA A 235 0.39 29.31 20.05
C ALA A 235 0.64 30.58 20.90
N ARG A 236 1.79 30.64 21.56
CA ARG A 236 2.24 31.82 22.33
C ARG A 236 2.47 33.03 21.44
N SER A 237 3.13 32.86 20.29
CA SER A 237 3.35 33.96 19.32
C SER A 237 2.04 34.49 18.74
N ILE A 238 1.06 33.62 18.47
CA ILE A 238 -0.29 34.03 18.04
C ILE A 238 -1.02 34.80 19.15
N THR A 239 -0.85 34.37 20.41
CA THR A 239 -1.45 35.05 21.57
C THR A 239 -0.81 36.41 21.83
N GLU A 240 0.50 36.54 21.62
CA GLU A 240 1.22 37.81 21.69
C GLU A 240 0.78 38.77 20.57
N ALA A 241 0.56 38.26 19.35
CA ALA A 241 -0.03 39.03 18.26
C ALA A 241 -1.45 39.55 18.61
N ARG A 242 -2.27 38.76 19.31
CA ARG A 242 -3.59 39.18 19.83
C ARG A 242 -3.50 40.37 20.79
N GLN A 243 -2.52 40.36 21.69
CA GLN A 243 -2.33 41.42 22.67
C GLN A 243 -1.88 42.72 21.99
N LEU A 244 -1.03 42.63 20.98
CA LEU A 244 -0.60 43.79 20.21
C LEU A 244 -1.74 44.40 19.38
N LEU A 245 -2.55 43.57 18.71
CA LEU A 245 -3.73 44.04 17.97
C LEU A 245 -4.75 44.74 18.88
N ASN A 246 -5.03 44.19 20.06
CA ASN A 246 -5.93 44.84 21.03
C ASN A 246 -5.36 46.17 21.57
N ARG A 247 -4.04 46.28 21.75
CA ARG A 247 -3.42 47.55 22.15
C ARG A 247 -3.49 48.59 21.04
N VAL A 248 -3.30 48.20 19.78
CA VAL A 248 -3.43 49.11 18.63
C VAL A 248 -4.89 49.54 18.42
N SER A 249 -5.87 48.66 18.63
CA SER A 249 -7.28 49.03 18.55
C SER A 249 -7.70 50.00 19.66
N GLN A 250 -7.11 49.91 20.87
CA GLN A 250 -7.38 50.85 21.96
C GLN A 250 -6.74 52.22 21.73
N VAL A 251 -5.59 52.28 21.05
CA VAL A 251 -4.90 53.54 20.74
C VAL A 251 -5.57 54.32 19.61
N ASN A 252 -6.25 53.63 18.67
CA ASN A 252 -6.95 54.29 17.55
C ASN A 252 -8.39 54.76 17.88
N PHE A 253 -8.87 54.57 19.12
CA PHE A 253 -10.20 55.01 19.58
C PHE A 253 -10.15 55.99 20.78
N SER A 254 -9.03 56.70 20.98
CA SER A 254 -8.93 57.89 21.84
C SER A 254 -8.46 59.09 21.02
#